data_AF-A0A8J2VFV9-F1
#
_entry.id   AF-A0A8J2VFV9-F1
#
_cell.length_a   1.000
_cell.length_b   1.000
_cell.length_c   1.000
_cell.angle_alpha   90.00
_cell.angle_beta   90.00
_cell.angle_gamma   90.00
#
_symmetry.space_group_name_H-M   'P 1'
#
loop_
_entity.id
_entity.type
_entity.pdbx_description
1 polymer ?
#
loop_
_entity_poly.entity_id
_entity_poly.type
_entity_poly.pdbx_seq_one_letter_code
_entity_poly.pdbx_strand_id
1 'polypeptide(L)' 'MLLRLIRKSYIQQTAITITYQTKKGMEQYTGYVVDVLPFEERLVMRVGKKIKRFLLQSITEVKE' A
#
# COMPACT_ATOMS: atom_id res chain seq x y z
N MET A 1 8.38 -9.88 -3.26
CA MET A 1 7.81 -9.32 -4.51
C MET A 1 7.05 -8.03 -4.25
N LEU A 2 6.16 -8.02 -3.24
CA LEU A 2 5.33 -6.91 -2.80
C LEU A 2 6.08 -5.56 -2.61
N LEU A 3 7.18 -5.55 -1.84
CA LEU A 3 8.03 -4.37 -1.65
C LEU A 3 8.65 -3.83 -2.94
N ARG A 4 8.93 -4.69 -3.93
CA ARG A 4 9.50 -4.26 -5.22
C ARG A 4 8.49 -3.46 -6.02
N LEU A 5 7.22 -3.90 -6.05
CA LEU A 5 6.13 -3.17 -6.71
C LEU A 5 5.88 -1.84 -6.01
N ILE A 6 5.70 -1.83 -4.69
CA ILE A 6 5.50 -0.60 -3.93
C ILE A 6 6.63 0.42 -4.20
N ARG A 7 7.89 -0.03 -4.15
CA ARG A 7 9.04 0.85 -4.40
C ARG A 7 9.06 1.38 -5.83
N LYS A 8 8.72 0.54 -6.81
CA LYS A 8 8.62 0.94 -8.22
C LYS A 8 7.50 1.96 -8.41
N SER A 9 6.31 1.70 -7.89
CA SER A 9 5.18 2.63 -8.00
C SER A 9 5.39 3.93 -7.24
N TYR A 10 6.13 3.93 -6.14
CA TYR A 10 6.57 5.16 -5.45
C TYR A 10 7.44 6.03 -6.37
N ILE A 11 8.45 5.44 -7.01
CA ILE A 11 9.36 6.15 -7.94
C ILE A 11 8.59 6.64 -9.17
N GLN A 12 7.70 5.80 -9.72
CA GLN A 12 6.92 6.11 -10.92
C GLN A 12 5.65 6.91 -10.63
N GLN A 13 5.36 7.22 -9.36
CA GLN A 13 4.13 7.87 -8.91
C GLN A 13 2.86 7.24 -9.50
N THR A 14 2.87 5.91 -9.64
CA THR A 14 1.77 5.15 -10.23
C THR A 14 0.79 4.76 -9.14
N ALA A 15 -0.51 4.83 -9.46
CA ALA A 15 -1.53 4.31 -8.55
C ALA A 15 -1.36 2.79 -8.43
N ILE A 16 -1.53 2.25 -7.23
CA ILE A 16 -1.57 0.81 -6.98
C ILE A 16 -2.85 0.47 -6.26
N THR A 17 -3.32 -0.75 -6.48
CA THR A 17 -4.37 -1.38 -5.67
C THR A 17 -3.74 -2.39 -4.74
N ILE A 18 -3.98 -2.23 -3.44
CA ILE A 18 -3.56 -3.18 -2.42
C ILE A 18 -4.78 -3.96 -1.91
N THR A 19 -4.62 -5.26 -1.69
CA THR A 19 -5.57 -6.07 -0.91
C THR A 19 -5.05 -6.15 0.52
N TYR A 20 -5.83 -5.66 1.48
CA TYR A 20 -5.48 -5.52 2.88
C TYR A 20 -6.38 -6.39 3.77
N GLN A 21 -5.77 -7.23 4.60
CA GLN A 21 -6.47 -8.08 5.55
C GLN A 21 -6.80 -7.30 6.83
N THR A 22 -8.08 -7.11 7.09
CA THR A 22 -8.60 -6.57 8.34
C THR A 22 -9.20 -7.66 9.21
N LYS A 23 -9.54 -7.33 10.47
CA LYS A 23 -10.33 -8.22 11.34
C LYS A 23 -11.73 -8.56 10.77
N LYS A 24 -12.25 -7.74 9.85
CA LYS A 24 -13.59 -7.90 9.24
C LYS A 24 -13.54 -8.62 7.88
N GLY A 25 -12.35 -8.95 7.38
CA GLY A 25 -12.15 -9.56 6.07
C GLY A 25 -11.13 -8.81 5.21
N MET A 26 -11.06 -9.17 3.94
CA MET A 26 -10.17 -8.51 2.97
C MET A 26 -10.84 -7.26 2.40
N GLU A 27 -10.11 -6.16 2.39
CA GLU A 27 -10.53 -4.89 1.80
C GLU A 27 -9.52 -4.45 0.74
N GLN A 28 -9.99 -3.76 -0.29
CA GLN A 28 -9.12 -3.24 -1.35
C GLN A 28 -8.99 -1.72 -1.28
N TYR A 29 -7.78 -1.24 -1.52
CA TYR A 29 -7.47 0.19 -1.50
C TYR A 29 -6.65 0.55 -2.72
N THR A 30 -7.19 1.45 -3.55
CA THR A 30 -6.49 2.00 -4.70
C THR A 30 -6.01 3.41 -4.40
N GLY A 31 -4.74 3.70 -4.68
CA GLY A 31 -4.17 5.01 -4.40
C GLY A 31 -2.69 5.11 -4.74
N TYR A 32 -2.10 6.26 -4.44
CA TYR A 32 -0.70 6.53 -4.72
C TYR A 32 0.16 6.24 -3.49
N VAL A 33 1.31 5.61 -3.68
CA VAL A 33 2.30 5.46 -2.61
C VAL A 33 2.90 6.83 -2.29
N VAL A 34 2.81 7.24 -1.02
CA VAL A 34 3.38 8.49 -0.52
C VAL A 34 4.73 8.23 0.14
N ASP A 35 4.83 7.14 0.88
CA ASP A 35 6.07 6.74 1.56
C ASP A 35 6.02 5.26 1.95
N VAL A 36 7.18 4.67 2.18
CA VAL A 36 7.35 3.31 2.70
C VAL A 36 8.30 3.38 3.88
N LEU A 37 7.79 3.08 5.07
CA LEU A 37 8.55 3.11 6.32
C LEU A 37 9.01 1.67 6.63
N PRO A 38 10.24 1.26 6.27
CA PRO A 38 10.64 -0.14 6.33
C PRO A 38 10.81 -0.61 7.78
N PHE A 39 11.32 0.27 8.65
CA PHE A 39 11.54 -0.02 10.07
C PHE A 39 10.24 -0.15 10.87
N GLU A 40 9.19 0.57 10.47
CA GLU A 40 7.86 0.45 11.08
C GLU A 40 6.99 -0.63 10.41
N GLU A 41 7.52 -1.27 9.36
CA GLU A 41 6.79 -2.16 8.46
C GLU A 41 5.46 -1.56 7.97
N ARG A 42 5.50 -0.29 7.53
CA ARG A 42 4.31 0.46 7.13
C ARG A 42 4.40 1.04 5.72
N LEU A 43 3.28 0.96 5.02
CA LEU A 43 3.03 1.63 3.75
C LEU A 43 2.15 2.85 3.99
N VAL A 44 2.57 4.01 3.51
CA VAL A 44 1.77 5.24 3.51
C VAL A 44 1.25 5.47 2.10
N MET A 45 -0.08 5.53 1.95
CA MET A 45 -0.73 5.75 0.66
C MET A 45 -1.74 6.89 0.75
N ARG A 46 -1.86 7.65 -0.34
CA ARG A 46 -2.96 8.58 -0.58
C ARG A 46 -4.08 7.83 -1.30
N VAL A 47 -5.18 7.58 -0.57
CA VAL A 47 -6.39 6.93 -1.08
C VAL A 47 -7.47 8.00 -1.21
N GLY A 48 -7.76 8.40 -2.44
CA GLY A 48 -8.61 9.57 -2.71
C GLY A 48 -8.04 10.84 -2.07
N LYS A 49 -8.83 11.51 -1.22
CA LYS A 49 -8.42 12.73 -0.49
C LYS A 49 -7.75 12.47 0.86
N LYS A 50 -7.60 11.21 1.27
CA LYS A 50 -7.09 10.83 2.61
C LYS A 50 -5.73 10.16 2.51
N ILE A 51 -4.86 10.44 3.48
CA ILE A 51 -3.63 9.66 3.69
C ILE A 51 -3.96 8.52 4.66
N LYS A 52 -3.63 7.30 4.27
CA LYS A 52 -3.80 6.08 5.07
C LYS A 52 -2.45 5.39 5.27
N ARG A 53 -2.33 4.71 6.41
CA ARG A 53 -1.17 3.89 6.77
C ARG A 53 -1.61 2.44 6.87
N PHE A 54 -0.85 1.54 6.27
CA PHE A 54 -1.13 0.11 6.21
C PHE A 54 0.07 -0.66 6.74
N LEU A 55 -0.17 -1.67 7.57
CA LEU A 55 0.88 -2.61 7.97
C LEU A 55 1.24 -3.51 6.79
N LEU A 56 2.52 -3.59 6.44
CA LEU A 56 3.00 -4.36 5.29
C LEU A 56 2.64 -5.85 5.41
N GLN A 57 2.75 -6.41 6.62
CA GLN A 57 2.39 -7.81 6.90
C GLN A 57 0.90 -8.12 6.67
N SER A 58 0.03 -7.11 6.68
CA SER A 58 -1.41 -7.27 6.45
C SER A 58 -1.79 -7.00 5.00
N ILE A 59 -0.83 -6.67 4.12
CA ILE A 59 -1.07 -6.54 2.68
C ILE A 59 -0.82 -7.91 2.04
N THR A 60 -1.88 -8.51 1.50
CA THR A 60 -1.83 -9.83 0.89
C THR A 60 -1.46 -9.78 -0.59
N GLU A 61 -1.82 -8.68 -1.27
CA GLU A 61 -1.61 -8.52 -2.71
C GLU A 61 -1.41 -7.04 -3.07
N VAL A 62 -0.59 -6.79 -4.10
CA VAL A 62 -0.38 -5.46 -4.69
C VAL A 62 -0.43 -5.58 -6.21
N LYS A 63 -1.25 -4.74 -6.86
CA LYS A 63 -1.36 -4.60 -8.32
C LYS A 63 -1.11 -3.15 -8.72
N GLU A 64 -0.41 -2.95 -9.82
CA GLU A 64 -0.30 -1.65 -10.51
C GLU A 64 -1.55 -1.41 -11.37
#